data_AF-A0A161KG06-F1
#
_entry.id   AF-A0A161KG06-F1
#
_cell.length_a   1.000
_cell.length_b   1.000
_cell.length_c   1.000
_cell.angle_alpha   90.00
_cell.angle_beta   90.00
_cell.angle_gamma   90.00
#
_symmetry.space_group_name_H-M   'P 1'
#
loop_
_entity.id
_entity.type
_entity.pdbx_description
1 polymer ?
#
loop_
_entity_poly.entity_id
_entity_poly.type
_entity_poly.pdbx_seq_one_letter_code
_entity_poly.pdbx_strand_id
1 'polypeptide(L)' 'MQDYLQEGGIDHADVFLAMSSDDHQNLLVAQIAKQIFNVPKVVCHLASPQLQVMYAALGLDVVGYSLGLLQDVRRAIEQ' A
#
# COMPACT_ATOMS: atom_id res chain seq x y z
N MET A 1 -0.65 -0.81 -17.58
CA MET A 1 -0.35 -0.79 -16.13
C MET A 1 0.45 -2.01 -15.72
N GLN A 2 0.12 -3.22 -16.22
CA GLN A 2 0.92 -4.43 -16.01
C GLN A 2 2.40 -4.21 -16.38
N ASP A 3 2.68 -3.46 -17.45
CA ASP A 3 4.05 -3.19 -17.89
C ASP A 3 4.87 -2.38 -16.86
N TYR A 4 4.36 -1.25 -16.34
CA TYR A 4 5.15 -0.39 -15.44
C TYR A 4 5.49 -1.03 -14.09
N LEU A 5 4.59 -1.84 -13.53
CA LEU A 5 4.87 -2.51 -12.26
C LEU A 5 5.92 -3.61 -12.45
N GLN A 6 5.85 -4.36 -13.55
CA GLN A 6 6.82 -5.39 -13.88
C GLN A 6 8.17 -4.79 -14.29
N GLU A 7 8.19 -3.72 -15.09
CA GLU A 7 9.38 -2.92 -15.39
C GLU A 7 10.04 -2.38 -14.12
N GLY A 8 9.22 -2.02 -13.11
CA GLY A 8 9.68 -1.60 -11.79
C GLY A 8 10.16 -2.75 -10.87
N GLY A 9 10.11 -4.00 -11.33
CA GLY A 9 10.59 -5.17 -10.59
C GLY A 9 9.67 -5.64 -9.46
N ILE A 10 8.36 -5.39 -9.55
CA ILE A 10 7.38 -5.78 -8.52
C ILE A 10 7.40 -7.28 -8.19
N ASP A 11 7.76 -8.14 -9.16
CA ASP A 11 7.83 -9.60 -9.01
C ASP A 11 8.87 -10.05 -7.96
N HIS A 12 9.79 -9.16 -7.59
CA HIS A 12 10.85 -9.40 -6.60
C HIS A 12 10.77 -8.45 -5.42
N ALA A 13 9.72 -7.64 -5.32
CA ALA A 13 9.57 -6.68 -4.24
C ALA A 13 9.17 -7.39 -2.95
N ASP A 14 9.95 -7.17 -1.88
CA ASP A 14 9.55 -7.57 -0.53
C ASP A 14 8.45 -6.65 0.02
N VAL A 15 8.49 -5.38 -0.37
CA VAL A 15 7.59 -4.31 0.09
C VAL A 15 7.15 -3.44 -1.07
N PHE A 16 5.86 -3.15 -1.16
CA PHE A 16 5.27 -2.18 -2.08
C PHE A 16 4.61 -1.03 -1.33
N LEU A 17 4.88 0.21 -1.76
CA LEU A 17 4.34 1.43 -1.14
C LEU A 17 3.49 2.20 -2.15
N ALA A 18 2.17 2.27 -1.91
CA ALA A 18 1.23 3.05 -2.72
C ALA A 18 0.97 4.41 -2.05
N MET A 19 1.72 5.45 -2.43
CA MET A 19 1.74 6.74 -1.72
C MET A 19 1.50 7.95 -2.64
N SER A 20 0.72 7.78 -3.71
CA SER A 20 0.32 8.90 -4.57
C SER A 20 -0.66 9.83 -3.85
N SER A 21 -0.89 11.02 -4.42
CA SER A 21 -1.91 11.96 -3.93
C SER A 21 -3.35 11.48 -4.19
N ASP A 22 -3.53 10.44 -5.00
CA ASP A 22 -4.84 9.86 -5.29
C ASP A 22 -5.02 8.56 -4.49
N ASP A 23 -5.83 8.67 -3.44
CA ASP A 23 -6.14 7.56 -2.55
C ASP A 23 -6.87 6.40 -3.26
N HIS A 24 -7.70 6.68 -4.27
CA HIS A 24 -8.38 5.61 -5.02
C HIS A 24 -7.38 4.83 -5.86
N GLN A 25 -6.39 5.51 -6.46
CA GLN A 25 -5.30 4.85 -7.15
C GLN A 25 -4.44 4.03 -6.19
N ASN A 26 -4.13 4.56 -5.02
CA ASN A 26 -3.33 3.84 -4.02
C ASN A 26 -4.00 2.52 -3.61
N LEU A 27 -5.31 2.54 -3.35
CA LEU A 27 -6.07 1.34 -2.99
C LEU A 27 -6.09 0.31 -4.11
N LEU A 28 -6.34 0.74 -5.35
CA LEU A 28 -6.38 -0.17 -6.50
C LEU A 28 -5.02 -0.81 -6.76
N VAL A 29 -3.96 -0.01 -6.79
CA VAL A 29 -2.60 -0.51 -7.05
C VAL A 29 -2.10 -1.38 -5.90
N ALA A 30 -2.42 -1.04 -4.65
CA ALA A 30 -2.11 -1.89 -3.50
C ALA A 30 -2.80 -3.26 -3.57
N GLN A 31 -4.06 -3.31 -3.98
CA GLN A 31 -4.76 -4.58 -4.20
C GLN A 31 -4.12 -5.39 -5.34
N ILE A 32 -3.74 -4.74 -6.44
CA ILE A 32 -3.02 -5.40 -7.53
C ILE A 32 -1.68 -5.98 -7.02
N ALA A 33 -0.89 -5.19 -6.29
CA ALA A 33 0.37 -5.64 -5.71
C ALA A 33 0.18 -6.85 -4.77
N LYS A 34 -0.87 -6.82 -3.93
CA LYS A 34 -1.14 -7.87 -2.95
C LYS A 34 -1.72 -9.16 -3.57
N GLN A 35 -2.71 -9.02 -4.46
CA GLN A 35 -3.52 -10.15 -4.94
C GLN A 35 -3.03 -10.73 -6.27
N ILE A 36 -2.38 -9.92 -7.11
CA ILE A 36 -1.91 -10.34 -8.44
C ILE A 36 -0.42 -10.66 -8.39
N PHE A 37 0.38 -9.75 -7.84
CA PHE A 37 1.83 -9.91 -7.75
C PHE A 37 2.30 -10.58 -6.45
N ASN A 38 1.38 -10.86 -5.53
CA ASN A 38 1.65 -11.55 -4.26
C ASN A 38 2.78 -10.91 -3.45
N VAL A 39 2.93 -9.58 -3.51
CA VAL A 39 3.94 -8.87 -2.75
C VAL A 39 3.71 -9.15 -1.25
N PRO A 40 4.73 -9.61 -0.51
CA PRO A 40 4.57 -10.00 0.89
C PRO A 40 3.98 -8.88 1.74
N LYS A 41 4.53 -7.67 1.58
CA LYS A 41 4.14 -6.50 2.35
C LYS A 41 3.66 -5.37 1.44
N VAL A 42 2.45 -4.87 1.68
CA VAL A 42 1.88 -3.77 0.89
C VAL A 42 1.33 -2.71 1.82
N VAL A 43 1.88 -1.51 1.73
CA VAL A 43 1.43 -0.34 2.48
C VAL A 43 0.78 0.65 1.54
N CYS A 44 -0.42 1.13 1.87
CA CYS A 44 -1.11 2.14 1.07
C CYS A 44 -1.48 3.37 1.88
N HIS A 45 -1.34 4.54 1.26
CA HIS A 45 -1.80 5.79 1.82
C HIS A 45 -3.29 6.00 1.53
N LEU A 46 -4.06 6.34 2.57
CA LEU A 46 -5.48 6.67 2.50
C LEU A 46 -5.82 7.72 3.57
N ALA A 47 -6.41 8.83 3.17
CA ALA A 47 -6.75 9.93 4.08
C ALA A 47 -7.98 9.64 4.96
N SER A 48 -8.99 8.95 4.42
CA SER A 48 -10.28 8.73 5.08
C SER A 48 -10.18 7.67 6.19
N PRO A 49 -10.34 8.03 7.48
CA PRO A 49 -10.21 7.06 8.57
C PRO A 49 -11.24 5.94 8.53
N GLN A 50 -12.44 6.22 8.04
CA GLN A 50 -13.50 5.22 7.93
C GLN A 50 -13.12 4.12 6.93
N LEU A 51 -12.56 4.52 5.79
CA LEU A 51 -12.11 3.58 4.78
C LEU A 51 -10.87 2.82 5.24
N GLN A 52 -9.97 3.44 6.02
CA GLN A 52 -8.78 2.77 6.55
C GLN A 52 -9.13 1.50 7.33
N VAL A 53 -10.12 1.57 8.21
CA VAL A 53 -10.58 0.41 9.00
C VAL A 53 -11.09 -0.72 8.10
N MET A 54 -11.85 -0.38 7.07
CA MET A 54 -12.40 -1.36 6.13
C MET A 54 -11.31 -2.04 5.30
N TYR A 55 -10.35 -1.29 4.78
CA TYR A 55 -9.28 -1.83 3.93
C TYR A 55 -8.19 -2.56 4.74
N ALA A 56 -7.97 -2.18 6.00
CA ALA A 56 -7.13 -2.95 6.90
C ALA A 56 -7.65 -4.38 7.09
N ALA A 57 -8.97 -4.57 7.13
CA ALA A 57 -9.59 -5.90 7.21
C ALA A 57 -9.37 -6.75 5.94
N LEU A 58 -8.99 -6.14 4.82
CA LEU A 58 -8.66 -6.82 3.56
C LEU A 58 -7.16 -7.18 3.45
N GLY A 59 -6.39 -7.03 4.53
CA GLY A 59 -4.97 -7.40 4.59
C GLY A 59 -4.02 -6.39 3.95
N LEU A 60 -4.44 -5.13 3.84
CA LEU A 60 -3.59 -4.02 3.45
C LEU A 60 -3.15 -3.24 4.69
N ASP A 61 -1.87 -2.88 4.76
CA ASP A 61 -1.38 -1.97 5.81
C ASP A 61 -1.67 -0.52 5.39
N VAL A 62 -2.66 0.11 6.00
CA VAL A 62 -3.11 1.45 5.60
C VAL A 62 -2.54 2.52 6.52
N VAL A 63 -1.95 3.56 5.92
CA VAL A 63 -1.43 4.75 6.63
C VAL A 63 -2.19 6.01 6.18
N GLY A 64 -2.34 7.00 7.05
CA GLY A 64 -3.03 8.26 6.72
C GLY A 64 -2.17 9.50 6.97
N TYR A 65 -2.80 10.68 6.84
CA TYR A 65 -2.19 11.95 7.21
C TYR A 65 -2.10 12.09 8.74
N SER A 66 -1.09 11.45 9.33
CA SER A 66 -0.67 11.74 10.69
C SER A 66 0.67 12.48 10.65
N LEU A 67 0.94 13.34 11.63
CA LEU A 67 2.27 13.94 11.83
C LEU A 67 3.37 12.85 11.95
N GLY A 68 2.96 11.61 12.25
CA GLY A 68 3.80 10.42 12.35
C GLY A 68 3.80 9.53 11.11
N LEU A 69 3.40 9.96 9.91
CA LEU A 69 3.36 9.11 8.71
C LEU A 69 4.64 8.28 8.50
N LEU A 70 5.82 8.88 8.68
CA LEU A 70 7.10 8.15 8.57
C LEU A 70 7.24 7.07 9.64
N GLN A 71 6.77 7.32 10.85
CA GLN A 71 6.76 6.33 11.94
C GLN A 71 5.74 5.23 11.66
N ASP A 72 4.57 5.58 11.12
CA ASP A 72 3.51 4.65 10.75
C ASP A 72 3.96 3.73 9.61
N VAL A 73 4.59 4.29 8.57
CA VAL A 73 5.18 3.51 7.47
C VAL A 73 6.32 2.64 7.97
N ARG A 74 7.24 3.17 8.80
CA ARG A 74 8.33 2.38 9.37
C ARG A 74 7.79 1.19 10.17
N ARG A 75 6.80 1.44 11.04
CA ARG A 75 6.16 0.41 11.84
C ARG A 75 5.43 -0.60 10.96
N ALA A 76 4.77 -0.15 9.89
CA ALA A 76 4.13 -1.05 8.94
C ALA A 76 5.20 -1.97 8.35
N ILE A 77 6.30 -1.45 7.81
CA ILE A 77 7.36 -2.24 7.16
C ILE A 77 8.05 -3.23 8.11
N GLU A 78 8.27 -2.86 9.37
CA GLU A 78 8.98 -3.69 10.36
C GLU A 78 8.14 -4.82 10.97
N GLN A 79 6.82 -4.87 10.71
CA GLN A 79 5.88 -5.88 11.21
C GLN A 79 5.64 -7.02 10.23
#